data_AF-A0A8K0K960-F1
#
_entry.id   AF-A0A8K0K960-F1
#
_cell.length_a   1.000
_cell.length_b   1.000
_cell.length_c   1.000
_cell.angle_alpha   90.00
_cell.angle_beta   90.00
_cell.angle_gamma   90.00
#
_symmetry.space_group_name_H-M   'P 1'
#
loop_
_entity.id
_entity.type
_entity.pdbx_description
1 polymer ?
#
loop_
_entity_poly.entity_id
_entity_poly.type
_entity_poly.pdbx_seq_one_letter_code
_entity_poly.pdbx_strand_id
1 'polypeptide(L)'
;MLEFGVTLQLLFVVGGGLLNQIALYVKKCSKNVSTPLPEDSELYYGFTKFAMSLNEMENGQAELLPPSDTRFRPDQRLLEQGDITAAEDVKAALEARQRERRRQNEMEGRLHIPRWFRYSHG
;
A
#
# COMPACT_ATOMS: atom_id res chain seq x y z
N MET A 1 13.42 -0.26 -10.23
CA MET A 1 13.22 1.09 -9.66
C MET A 1 11.74 1.43 -9.65
N LEU A 2 11.05 1.04 -8.58
CA LEU A 2 9.80 1.62 -8.05
C LEU A 2 9.48 0.88 -6.74
N GLU A 3 10.45 0.90 -5.82
CA GLU A 3 10.37 0.28 -4.49
C GLU A 3 9.56 1.14 -3.49
N PHE A 4 8.96 2.25 -3.94
CA PHE A 4 8.19 3.14 -3.07
C PHE A 4 6.71 2.73 -2.92
N GLY A 5 6.17 1.89 -3.81
CA GLY A 5 4.84 1.31 -3.63
C GLY A 5 4.81 0.15 -2.63
N VAL A 6 5.97 -0.43 -2.33
CA VAL A 6 6.11 -1.65 -1.51
C VAL A 6 5.97 -1.34 -0.01
N THR A 7 6.24 -0.10 0.42
CA THR A 7 6.22 0.28 1.84
C THR A 7 4.81 0.38 2.43
N LEU A 8 3.80 0.79 1.67
CA LEU A 8 2.38 0.70 2.07
C LEU A 8 1.82 -0.74 1.88
N GLN A 9 2.50 -1.54 1.06
CA GLN A 9 2.15 -2.95 0.81
C GLN A 9 2.68 -3.89 1.90
N LEU A 10 3.81 -3.55 2.52
CA LEU A 10 4.36 -4.26 3.69
C LEU A 10 3.45 -4.14 4.92
N LEU A 11 2.57 -3.12 4.95
CA LEU A 11 1.55 -2.91 5.98
C LEU A 11 0.44 -3.97 5.94
N PHE A 12 0.17 -4.55 4.76
CA PHE A 12 -0.95 -5.46 4.57
C PHE A 12 -0.54 -6.93 4.31
N VAL A 13 0.67 -7.22 3.82
CA VAL A 13 1.12 -8.60 3.53
C VAL A 13 1.47 -9.43 4.78
N VAL A 14 1.73 -8.81 5.94
CA VAL A 14 2.03 -9.54 7.19
C VAL A 14 0.78 -9.54 8.07
N GLY A 15 0.18 -10.71 8.28
CA GLY A 15 -0.94 -10.88 9.20
C GLY A 15 -0.55 -10.61 10.66
N GLY A 16 -1.48 -10.02 11.42
CA GLY A 16 -1.44 -9.92 12.89
C GLY A 16 -0.81 -8.65 13.46
N GLY A 17 -1.52 -7.92 14.33
CA GLY A 17 -1.00 -7.06 15.41
C GLY A 17 0.06 -5.98 15.12
N LEU A 18 0.35 -5.62 13.87
CA LEU A 18 1.61 -4.97 13.49
C LEU A 18 1.59 -3.43 13.37
N LEU A 19 0.48 -2.74 13.65
CA LEU A 19 0.45 -1.26 13.58
C LEU A 19 1.56 -0.61 14.45
N ASN A 20 1.80 -1.13 15.65
CA ASN A 20 2.88 -0.67 16.54
C ASN A 20 4.30 -1.01 16.01
N GLN A 21 4.45 -2.10 15.29
CA GLN A 21 5.72 -2.55 14.72
C GLN A 21 6.12 -1.73 13.48
N ILE A 22 5.14 -1.25 12.70
CA ILE A 22 5.36 -0.36 11.56
C ILE A 22 5.91 0.99 12.01
N ALA A 23 5.30 1.60 13.03
CA ALA A 23 5.80 2.85 13.60
C ALA A 23 7.26 2.72 14.06
N LEU A 24 7.62 1.57 14.65
CA LEU A 24 9.01 1.26 15.04
C LEU A 24 9.96 1.07 13.85
N TYR A 25 9.53 0.41 12.77
CA TYR A 25 10.35 0.17 11.59
C TYR A 25 10.66 1.46 10.81
N VAL A 26 9.65 2.31 10.57
CA VAL A 26 9.83 3.59 9.86
C VAL A 26 10.71 4.54 10.68
N LYS A 27 10.53 4.60 12.01
CA LYS A 27 11.38 5.38 12.92
C LYS A 27 12.85 4.93 12.90
N LYS A 28 13.12 3.64 12.64
CA LYS A 28 14.48 3.10 12.47
C LYS A 28 15.11 3.52 11.12
N CYS A 29 14.34 3.52 10.04
CA CYS A 29 14.81 3.91 8.70
C CYS A 29 15.03 5.42 8.55
N SER A 30 14.31 6.24 9.31
CA SER A 30 14.39 7.70 9.19
C SER A 30 15.69 8.33 9.71
N LYS A 31 16.58 7.55 10.36
CA LYS A 31 17.85 8.05 10.91
C LYS A 31 18.87 8.53 9.84
N ASN A 32 18.59 8.32 8.55
CA ASN A 32 19.46 8.71 7.42
C ASN A 32 18.78 9.68 6.42
N VAL A 33 17.71 10.37 6.82
CA VAL A 33 17.00 11.31 5.93
C VAL A 33 17.65 12.71 5.99
N SER A 34 18.07 13.25 4.85
CA SER A 34 18.68 14.59 4.75
C SER A 34 17.69 15.76 4.87
N THR A 35 16.39 15.49 4.71
CA THR A 35 15.31 16.48 4.85
C THR A 35 14.68 16.38 6.23
N PRO A 36 14.41 17.51 6.93
CA PRO A 36 13.74 17.46 8.21
C PRO A 36 12.33 16.91 8.05
N LEU A 37 11.94 16.02 8.96
CA LEU A 37 10.57 15.50 9.03
C LEU A 37 9.60 16.62 9.43
N PRO A 38 8.32 16.52 9.03
CA PRO A 38 7.25 17.34 9.61
C PRO A 38 7.23 17.23 11.14
N GLU A 39 6.81 18.31 11.80
CA GLU A 39 6.67 18.37 13.27
C GLU A 39 5.77 17.25 13.80
N ASP A 40 4.65 16.99 13.11
CA ASP A 40 3.68 15.95 13.48
C ASP A 40 4.01 14.58 12.90
N SER A 41 5.21 14.37 12.34
CA SER A 41 5.55 13.11 11.66
C SER A 41 5.37 11.88 12.54
N GLU A 42 5.55 11.98 13.86
CA GLU A 42 5.33 10.87 14.78
C GLU A 42 3.87 10.37 14.81
N LEU A 43 2.90 11.24 14.55
CA LEU A 43 1.48 10.89 14.43
C LEU A 43 1.18 10.19 13.10
N TYR A 44 2.01 10.42 12.09
CA TYR A 44 1.88 9.89 10.73
C TYR A 44 3.01 8.88 10.42
N TYR A 45 3.24 7.95 11.34
CA TYR A 45 4.18 6.82 11.17
C TYR A 45 5.65 7.22 10.95
N GLY A 46 6.05 8.47 11.19
CA GLY A 46 7.38 8.98 10.87
C GLY A 46 7.61 9.26 9.39
N PHE A 47 6.54 9.50 8.62
CA PHE A 47 6.65 9.76 7.19
C PHE A 47 7.24 11.14 6.86
N THR A 48 7.99 11.19 5.77
CA THR A 48 8.41 12.45 5.13
C THR A 48 7.22 13.09 4.44
N LYS A 49 7.28 14.41 4.18
CA LYS A 49 6.24 15.10 3.37
C LYS A 49 5.99 14.41 2.03
N PHE A 50 7.06 13.97 1.37
CA PHE A 50 6.98 13.24 0.12
C PHE A 50 6.22 11.92 0.27
N ALA A 51 6.48 11.14 1.32
CA ALA A 51 5.78 9.88 1.56
C ALA A 51 4.30 10.11 1.87
N MET A 52 3.97 11.17 2.62
CA MET A 52 2.58 11.56 2.89
C MET A 52 1.83 11.90 1.59
N SER A 53 2.48 12.61 0.65
CA SER A 53 1.85 13.02 -0.60
C SER A 53 1.63 11.89 -1.61
N LEU A 54 2.19 10.68 -1.40
CA LEU A 54 2.07 9.59 -2.36
C LEU A 54 0.63 9.06 -2.51
N ASN A 55 -0.17 9.13 -1.44
CA ASN A 55 -1.54 8.60 -1.44
C ASN A 55 -2.63 9.70 -1.47
N GLU A 56 -2.21 10.96 -1.63
CA GLU A 56 -3.12 12.08 -1.83
C GLU A 56 -3.80 11.96 -3.21
N MET A 57 -5.10 12.25 -3.24
CA MET A 57 -5.92 12.26 -4.46
C MET A 57 -6.37 13.69 -4.71
N GLU A 58 -5.88 14.30 -5.79
CA GLU A 58 -6.30 15.64 -6.20
C GLU A 58 -7.64 15.62 -6.94
N ASN A 59 -8.37 16.72 -6.90
CA ASN A 59 -9.63 16.88 -7.63
C ASN A 59 -9.41 16.64 -9.14
N GLY A 60 -10.24 15.79 -9.75
CA GLY A 60 -10.13 15.43 -11.17
C GLY A 60 -9.06 14.38 -11.48
N GLN A 61 -8.16 14.06 -10.54
CA GLN A 61 -7.14 13.04 -10.76
C GLN A 61 -7.73 11.64 -10.90
N ALA A 62 -8.80 11.34 -10.16
CA ALA A 62 -9.47 10.04 -10.20
C ALA A 62 -9.96 9.65 -11.60
N GLU A 63 -10.32 10.63 -12.44
CA GLU A 63 -10.79 10.39 -13.82
C GLU A 63 -9.67 9.95 -14.78
N LEU A 64 -8.41 10.24 -14.43
CA LEU A 64 -7.24 9.96 -15.26
C LEU A 64 -6.53 8.66 -14.88
N LEU A 65 -6.85 8.09 -13.71
CA LEU A 65 -6.13 6.95 -13.16
C LEU A 65 -6.74 5.62 -13.56
N PRO A 66 -5.91 4.57 -13.74
CA PRO A 66 -6.44 3.24 -13.94
C PRO A 66 -7.16 2.76 -12.65
N PRO A 67 -8.21 1.93 -12.75
CA PRO A 67 -8.95 1.43 -11.58
C PRO A 67 -8.11 0.56 -10.63
N SER A 68 -6.91 0.18 -11.06
CA SER A 68 -5.91 -0.57 -10.32
C SER A 68 -4.91 0.30 -9.55
N ASP A 69 -5.01 1.62 -9.65
CA ASP A 69 -4.17 2.55 -8.88
C ASP A 69 -4.39 2.36 -7.37
N THR A 70 -3.30 2.41 -6.60
CA THR A 70 -3.31 2.14 -5.16
C THR A 70 -4.22 3.10 -4.39
N ARG A 71 -4.39 4.34 -4.85
CA ARG A 71 -5.23 5.33 -4.14
C ARG A 71 -6.71 4.98 -4.11
N PHE A 72 -7.15 4.05 -4.95
CA PHE A 72 -8.51 3.50 -4.94
C PHE A 72 -8.69 2.34 -3.95
N ARG A 73 -7.66 1.94 -3.20
CA ARG A 73 -7.78 0.88 -2.19
C ARG A 73 -8.64 1.37 -1.00
N PRO A 74 -9.82 0.77 -0.77
CA PRO A 74 -10.73 1.24 0.27
C PRO A 74 -10.21 0.96 1.69
N ASP A 75 -9.47 -0.13 1.89
CA ASP A 75 -8.88 -0.46 3.20
C ASP A 75 -7.83 0.57 3.64
N GLN A 76 -7.02 1.06 2.71
CA GLN A 76 -6.03 2.12 3.00
C GLN A 76 -6.72 3.45 3.31
N ARG A 77 -7.80 3.80 2.60
CA ARG A 77 -8.54 5.03 2.87
C ARG A 77 -9.26 5.02 4.21
N LEU A 78 -9.85 3.88 4.60
CA LEU A 78 -10.48 3.71 5.91
C LEU A 78 -9.47 3.84 7.05
N LEU A 79 -8.26 3.28 6.87
CA LEU A 79 -7.18 3.42 7.84
C LEU A 79 -6.74 4.88 8.01
N GLU A 80 -6.61 5.63 6.92
CA GLU A 80 -6.28 7.07 6.96
C GLU A 80 -7.37 7.91 7.65
N GLN A 81 -8.62 7.46 7.58
CA GLN A 81 -9.76 8.08 8.27
C GLN A 81 -9.86 7.65 9.75
N GLY A 82 -9.00 6.73 10.20
CA GLY A 82 -8.98 6.22 11.57
C GLY A 82 -9.95 5.06 11.85
N ASP A 83 -10.68 4.57 10.84
CA ASP A 83 -11.56 3.41 10.98
C ASP A 83 -10.79 2.11 10.78
N ILE A 84 -10.08 1.71 11.84
CA ILE A 84 -9.19 0.54 11.84
C ILE A 84 -9.99 -0.74 11.63
N THR A 85 -11.14 -0.89 12.28
CA THR A 85 -11.96 -2.11 12.19
C THR A 85 -12.49 -2.31 10.78
N ALA A 86 -13.07 -1.28 10.16
CA ALA A 86 -13.55 -1.40 8.78
C ALA A 86 -12.39 -1.63 7.80
N ALA A 87 -11.22 -1.01 8.02
CA ALA A 87 -10.04 -1.23 7.20
C ALA A 87 -9.59 -2.71 7.22
N GLU A 88 -9.59 -3.34 8.39
CA GLU A 88 -9.23 -4.75 8.56
C GLU A 88 -10.20 -5.70 7.84
N ASP A 89 -11.51 -5.45 7.94
CA ASP A 89 -12.54 -6.25 7.24
C ASP A 89 -12.40 -6.15 5.72
N VAL A 90 -12.23 -4.93 5.20
CA VAL A 90 -12.07 -4.68 3.77
C VAL A 90 -10.78 -5.30 3.23
N LYS A 91 -9.69 -5.25 4.01
CA LYS A 91 -8.45 -5.99 3.71
C LYS A 91 -8.71 -7.48 3.57
N ALA A 92 -9.35 -8.09 4.57
CA ALA A 92 -9.55 -9.53 4.60
C ALA A 92 -10.35 -9.99 3.37
N ALA A 93 -11.38 -9.23 2.99
CA ALA A 93 -12.16 -9.46 1.79
C ALA A 93 -11.34 -9.31 0.50
N LEU A 94 -10.49 -8.27 0.41
CA LEU A 94 -9.63 -8.03 -0.76
C LEU A 94 -8.61 -9.16 -0.95
N GLU A 95 -7.92 -9.58 0.11
CA GLU A 95 -6.96 -10.68 0.10
C GLU A 95 -7.62 -12.02 -0.21
N ALA A 96 -8.81 -12.28 0.33
CA ALA A 96 -9.58 -13.48 0.01
C ALA A 96 -9.90 -13.53 -1.49
N ARG A 97 -10.34 -12.41 -2.08
CA ARG A 97 -10.61 -12.32 -3.53
C ARG A 97 -9.36 -12.51 -4.38
N GLN A 98 -8.20 -11.99 -3.93
CA GLN A 98 -6.93 -12.20 -4.61
C GLN A 98 -6.48 -13.67 -4.55
N ARG A 99 -6.62 -14.31 -3.38
CA ARG A 99 -6.34 -15.74 -3.18
C ARG A 99 -7.25 -16.62 -4.04
N GLU A 100 -8.54 -16.30 -4.10
CA GLU A 100 -9.50 -17.01 -4.96
C GLU A 100 -9.11 -16.91 -6.43
N ARG A 101 -8.86 -15.69 -6.93
CA ARG A 101 -8.45 -15.47 -8.31
C ARG A 101 -7.19 -16.26 -8.68
N ARG A 102 -6.21 -16.31 -7.76
CA ARG A 102 -4.99 -17.10 -7.94
C ARG A 102 -5.32 -18.58 -8.07
N ARG A 103 -6.14 -19.13 -7.16
CA ARG A 103 -6.53 -20.54 -7.18
C ARG A 103 -7.27 -20.91 -8.48
N GLN A 104 -8.20 -20.07 -8.93
CA GLN A 104 -8.92 -20.30 -10.19
C GLN A 104 -7.97 -20.29 -11.39
N ASN A 105 -7.08 -19.30 -11.46
CA ASN A 105 -6.08 -19.24 -12.52
C ASN A 105 -5.18 -20.48 -12.55
N GLU A 106 -4.74 -20.97 -11.38
CA GLU A 106 -3.95 -22.20 -11.26
C GLU A 106 -4.72 -23.43 -11.73
N MET A 107 -5.99 -23.58 -11.33
CA MET A 107 -6.86 -24.69 -11.76
C MET A 107 -7.10 -24.72 -13.26
N GLU A 108 -7.18 -23.55 -13.89
CA GLU A 108 -7.42 -23.40 -15.33
C GLU A 108 -6.12 -23.33 -16.15
N GLY A 109 -4.95 -23.41 -15.51
CA GLY A 109 -3.64 -23.27 -16.17
C GLY A 109 -3.37 -21.87 -16.74
N ARG A 110 -4.09 -20.84 -16.28
CA ARG A 110 -3.92 -19.45 -16.72
C ARG A 110 -2.75 -18.78 -16.00
N LEU A 111 -1.74 -18.35 -16.74
CA LEU A 111 -0.63 -17.55 -16.19
C LEU A 111 -1.05 -16.09 -16.00
N HIS A 112 -0.65 -15.50 -14.86
CA HIS A 112 -0.82 -14.06 -14.64
C HIS A 112 0.19 -13.28 -15.48
N ILE A 113 -0.30 -12.40 -16.36
CA ILE A 113 0.52 -11.53 -17.21
C ILE A 113 0.41 -10.08 -16.69
N PRO A 114 1.52 -9.44 -16.26
CA PRO A 114 1.51 -8.03 -15.86
C PRO A 114 1.19 -7.13 -17.05
N ARG A 115 0.36 -6.10 -16.84
CA ARG A 115 -0.14 -5.23 -17.92
C ARG A 115 0.89 -4.22 -18.42
N TRP A 116 1.68 -3.62 -17.52
CA TRP A 116 2.58 -2.51 -17.87
C TRP A 116 4.05 -2.90 -17.94
N PHE A 117 4.39 -4.14 -17.60
CA PHE A 117 5.77 -4.62 -17.55
C PHE A 117 5.90 -5.92 -18.33
N ARG A 118 7.10 -6.18 -18.85
CA ARG A 118 7.48 -7.44 -19.48
C ARG A 118 8.79 -7.93 -18.92
N TYR A 119 8.97 -9.24 -18.88
CA TYR A 119 10.24 -9.82 -18.49
C TYR A 119 11.29 -9.52 -19.57
N SER A 120 12.41 -8.92 -19.18
CA SER A 120 13.55 -8.76 -20.08
C SER A 120 14.34 -10.07 -20.10
N HIS A 121 14.44 -10.69 -21.28
CA HIS A 121 15.44 -11.72 -21.50
C HIS A 121 16.76 -10.98 -21.69
N GLY A 122 17.71 -11.22 -20.78
CA GLY A 122 19.04 -10.60 -20.81
C GLY A 122 19.85 -11.04 -22.02
#